data_AF-A0A960UDE8-F1
#
_entry.id   AF-A0A960UDE8-F1
#
_cell.length_a   1.000
_cell.length_b   1.000
_cell.length_c   1.000
_cell.angle_alpha   90.00
_cell.angle_beta   90.00
_cell.angle_gamma   90.00
#
_symmetry.space_group_name_H-M   'P 1'
#
loop_
_entity.id
_entity.type
_entity.pdbx_description
1 polymer ?
#
loop_
_entity_poly.entity_id
_entity_poly.type
_entity_poly.pdbx_seq_one_letter_code
_entity_poly.pdbx_strand_id
1 'polypeptide(L)'
;MGEFDKTKKAIGIGKMDDKDREQMFNKFKSAGGEVVKDKKPEEDPSQKNRSKNRPSTGSSGKGTGGSVARRSSGTTSNRSKQSETSSPYILPSGKKEKSQQEIEAQMGNFLNRLIIKFKCWAGKVTSFGNSDLLAEFISELNLECKNSLLEMKMAGLDIMADPGVGKKIATELDKINPLYIELIGKAHKLYDSSEFESISGTYNSNQNFSVPIDRAAPSVYSLYRKIYYLYSFQGTYRKGIILAYDLLQKIEKKPAIIYTTKKKRISAAINTIFDRMFPKLYLVILRNESKNIPMVSFYMENLLGIIDEEKPGKRKPGDPLPISSNEEEIENVEEGEEEEEVEENEEDFSSVPSELKLGLKFMSEQTVEDLKQKYDPRNE
;
A
#
# COMPACT_ATOMS: atom_id res chain seq x y z
N MET A 1 8.26 -5.66 39.69
CA MET A 1 9.68 -6.08 39.76
C MET A 1 10.47 -5.14 38.88
N GLY A 2 11.25 -4.26 39.49
CA GLY A 2 12.01 -3.24 38.78
C GLY A 2 13.10 -3.86 37.91
N GLU A 3 13.58 -3.12 36.92
CA GLU A 3 14.66 -3.56 36.02
C GLU A 3 15.93 -3.95 36.81
N PHE A 4 16.19 -3.28 37.94
CA PHE A 4 17.27 -3.61 38.87
C PHE A 4 17.20 -5.03 39.45
N ASP A 5 16.00 -5.56 39.69
CA ASP A 5 15.85 -6.92 40.24
C ASP A 5 16.17 -8.00 39.20
N LYS A 6 15.88 -7.71 37.92
CA LYS A 6 16.23 -8.60 36.81
C LYS A 6 17.73 -8.64 36.60
N THR A 7 18.40 -7.49 36.67
CA THR A 7 19.87 -7.38 36.56
C THR A 7 20.58 -8.04 37.74
N LYS A 8 20.09 -7.84 38.98
CA LYS A 8 20.63 -8.51 40.19
C LYS A 8 20.51 -10.03 40.09
N LYS A 9 19.39 -10.54 39.56
CA LYS A 9 19.18 -11.98 39.35
C LYS A 9 20.04 -12.54 38.21
N ALA A 10 20.23 -11.78 37.13
CA ALA A 10 21.06 -12.18 36.00
C ALA A 10 22.56 -12.25 36.34
N ILE A 11 23.05 -11.32 37.17
CA ILE A 11 24.46 -11.30 37.61
C ILE A 11 24.72 -12.35 38.70
N GLY A 12 23.67 -12.91 39.33
CA GLY A 12 23.83 -13.95 40.35
C GLY A 12 24.48 -13.46 41.64
N ILE A 13 24.42 -12.15 41.92
CA ILE A 13 25.05 -11.48 43.08
C ILE A 13 24.71 -12.15 44.41
N GLY A 14 23.50 -12.71 44.55
CA GLY A 14 23.07 -13.40 45.77
C GLY A 14 23.78 -14.74 46.05
N LYS A 15 24.60 -15.25 45.12
CA LYS A 15 25.35 -16.50 45.26
C LYS A 15 26.88 -16.31 45.27
N MET A 16 27.36 -15.08 45.19
CA MET A 16 28.80 -14.77 45.17
C MET A 16 29.34 -14.51 46.57
N ASP A 17 30.59 -14.91 46.81
CA ASP A 17 31.29 -14.62 48.06
C ASP A 17 31.67 -13.12 48.14
N ASP A 18 31.84 -12.58 49.34
CA ASP A 18 31.97 -11.13 49.55
C ASP A 18 33.22 -10.54 48.84
N LYS A 19 34.29 -11.34 48.72
CA LYS A 19 35.51 -10.97 47.99
C LYS A 19 35.29 -10.83 46.47
N ASP A 20 34.46 -11.70 45.89
CA ASP A 20 34.15 -11.66 44.46
C ASP A 20 33.24 -10.49 44.10
N ARG A 21 32.34 -10.13 45.02
CA ARG A 21 31.48 -8.94 44.87
C ARG A 21 32.32 -7.65 44.86
N GLU A 22 33.34 -7.56 45.71
CA GLU A 22 34.25 -6.41 45.77
C GLU A 22 35.10 -6.28 44.49
N GLN A 23 35.59 -7.39 43.93
CA GLN A 23 36.32 -7.38 42.66
C GLN A 23 35.43 -6.97 41.48
N MET A 24 34.19 -7.45 41.42
CA MET A 24 33.20 -7.04 40.41
C MET A 24 32.87 -5.56 40.52
N PHE A 25 32.71 -5.05 41.75
CA PHE A 25 32.45 -3.64 42.00
C PHE A 25 33.61 -2.74 41.55
N ASN A 26 34.85 -3.14 41.86
CA ASN A 26 36.04 -2.41 41.42
C ASN A 26 36.20 -2.42 39.90
N LYS A 27 35.92 -3.55 39.24
CA LYS A 27 35.87 -3.63 37.77
C LYS A 27 34.80 -2.71 37.18
N PHE A 28 33.59 -2.72 37.76
CA PHE A 28 32.49 -1.85 37.33
C PHE A 28 32.84 -0.36 37.44
N LYS A 29 33.45 0.06 38.57
CA LYS A 29 33.89 1.44 38.78
C LYS A 29 35.04 1.83 37.84
N SER A 30 35.98 0.92 37.60
CA SER A 30 37.10 1.15 36.67
C SER A 30 36.67 1.28 35.21
N ALA A 31 35.55 0.64 34.83
CA ALA A 31 34.94 0.76 33.52
C ALA A 31 34.06 2.04 33.36
N GLY A 32 34.07 2.94 34.36
CA GLY A 32 33.31 4.19 34.33
C GLY A 32 31.85 4.08 34.80
N GLY A 33 31.48 3.01 35.49
CA GLY A 33 30.14 2.84 36.05
C GLY A 33 29.86 3.78 37.23
N GLU A 34 28.75 4.53 37.16
CA GLU A 34 28.27 5.40 38.25
C GLU A 34 27.29 4.66 39.16
N VAL A 35 27.51 4.76 40.49
CA VAL A 35 26.63 4.13 41.49
C VAL A 35 25.49 5.08 41.83
N VAL A 36 24.34 4.89 41.18
CA VAL A 36 23.11 5.63 41.52
C VAL A 36 22.50 5.03 42.79
N LYS A 37 22.25 5.88 43.79
CA LYS A 37 21.49 5.47 44.98
C LYS A 37 20.01 5.45 44.62
N ASP A 38 19.38 4.28 44.72
CA ASP A 38 17.93 4.16 44.55
C ASP A 38 17.22 5.06 45.57
N LYS A 39 16.45 6.04 45.06
CA LYS A 39 15.38 6.66 45.86
C LYS A 39 14.41 5.53 46.22
N LYS A 40 14.18 5.33 47.52
CA LYS A 40 13.13 4.43 48.00
C LYS A 40 11.83 4.80 47.28
N PRO A 41 11.08 3.83 46.73
CA PRO A 41 9.75 4.11 46.22
C PRO A 41 8.91 4.65 47.37
N GLU A 42 8.38 5.87 47.22
CA GLU A 42 7.36 6.41 48.11
C GLU A 42 6.19 5.43 48.13
N GLU A 43 5.87 4.96 49.33
CA GLU A 43 4.68 4.16 49.58
C GLU A 43 3.45 5.01 49.24
N ASP A 44 2.66 4.50 48.31
CA ASP A 44 1.36 5.03 47.91
C ASP A 44 0.45 5.20 49.17
N PRO A 45 -0.03 6.42 49.50
CA PRO A 45 -0.80 6.67 50.71
C PRO A 45 -2.24 6.11 50.67
N SER A 46 -2.58 5.29 49.69
CA SER A 46 -3.94 4.79 49.44
C SER A 46 -4.34 3.49 50.16
N GLN A 47 -3.51 2.95 51.07
CA GLN A 47 -3.89 1.80 51.93
C GLN A 47 -4.11 2.12 53.42
N LYS A 48 -4.28 3.40 53.80
CA LYS A 48 -4.53 3.80 55.19
C LYS A 48 -6.01 3.87 55.59
N ASN A 49 -6.92 3.21 54.87
CA ASN A 49 -8.35 3.14 55.22
C ASN A 49 -8.95 1.76 54.94
N ARG A 50 -8.46 0.71 55.63
CA ARG A 50 -9.24 -0.51 55.91
C ARG A 50 -8.49 -1.43 56.88
N SER A 51 -8.56 -1.12 58.17
CA SER A 51 -8.47 -2.12 59.25
C SER A 51 -8.52 -1.44 60.63
N LYS A 52 -9.71 -1.01 61.03
CA LYS A 52 -10.07 -0.88 62.45
C LYS A 52 -11.48 -1.40 62.62
N ASN A 53 -11.60 -2.67 63.00
CA ASN A 53 -12.61 -3.22 63.92
C ASN A 53 -12.58 -4.75 63.90
N ARG A 54 -11.87 -5.36 64.85
CA ARG A 54 -12.49 -6.13 65.95
C ARG A 54 -11.43 -6.85 66.80
N PRO A 55 -11.61 -6.92 68.13
CA PRO A 55 -10.67 -7.57 69.04
C PRO A 55 -11.02 -9.04 69.35
N SER A 56 -9.95 -9.83 69.49
CA SER A 56 -9.62 -10.73 70.61
C SER A 56 -10.45 -11.99 70.93
N THR A 57 -9.69 -13.03 71.33
CA THR A 57 -10.03 -14.31 72.00
C THR A 57 -10.57 -15.41 71.08
N GLY A 58 -10.09 -16.66 71.06
CA GLY A 58 -9.05 -17.39 71.81
C GLY A 58 -9.17 -18.90 71.48
N SER A 59 -8.18 -19.69 71.92
CA SER A 59 -8.18 -21.17 72.05
C SER A 59 -7.70 -22.05 70.87
N SER A 60 -6.46 -22.52 71.02
CA SER A 60 -5.99 -23.92 71.06
C SER A 60 -6.84 -25.05 70.44
N GLY A 61 -6.20 -25.90 69.63
CA GLY A 61 -6.68 -27.25 69.31
C GLY A 61 -5.79 -28.01 68.32
N LYS A 62 -5.26 -29.15 68.76
CA LYS A 62 -4.28 -30.04 68.12
C LYS A 62 -4.97 -31.37 67.74
N GLY A 63 -4.55 -32.00 66.63
CA GLY A 63 -4.80 -33.42 66.33
C GLY A 63 -5.53 -33.66 65.00
N THR A 64 -4.95 -34.33 63.99
CA THR A 64 -4.74 -35.80 63.79
C THR A 64 -6.01 -36.63 63.59
N GLY A 65 -6.03 -37.40 62.49
CA GLY A 65 -7.01 -38.44 62.14
C GLY A 65 -7.70 -38.09 60.83
N GLY A 66 -7.36 -38.71 59.70
CA GLY A 66 -7.96 -39.97 59.23
C GLY A 66 -9.27 -39.66 58.46
N SER A 67 -9.67 -40.28 57.36
CA SER A 67 -9.19 -41.43 56.60
C SER A 67 -10.20 -41.61 55.45
N VAL A 68 -9.74 -42.21 54.35
CA VAL A 68 -10.48 -43.21 53.53
C VAL A 68 -11.44 -42.73 52.42
N ALA A 69 -11.18 -43.35 51.25
CA ALA A 69 -12.12 -43.78 50.20
C ALA A 69 -12.70 -42.71 49.25
N ARG A 70 -12.90 -42.96 47.94
CA ARG A 70 -12.86 -44.18 47.12
C ARG A 70 -12.87 -43.75 45.63
N ARG A 71 -12.16 -44.53 44.80
CA ARG A 71 -12.53 -45.14 43.48
C ARG A 71 -13.47 -44.31 42.57
N SER A 72 -13.17 -44.10 41.28
CA SER A 72 -13.09 -45.14 40.24
C SER A 72 -12.48 -44.59 38.93
N SER A 73 -11.49 -45.29 38.33
CA SER A 73 -11.53 -45.95 37.00
C SER A 73 -12.56 -45.38 36.02
N GLY A 74 -12.24 -44.88 34.83
CA GLY A 74 -11.24 -45.32 33.86
C GLY A 74 -11.99 -45.68 32.56
N THR A 75 -11.52 -45.26 31.38
CA THR A 75 -11.69 -45.97 30.11
C THR A 75 -10.80 -45.35 29.04
N THR A 76 -9.96 -46.21 28.49
CA THR A 76 -9.15 -46.12 27.27
C THR A 76 -10.00 -46.15 26.00
N SER A 77 -9.60 -45.41 24.97
CA SER A 77 -9.75 -45.87 23.58
C SER A 77 -8.63 -45.29 22.72
N ASN A 78 -8.16 -46.15 21.82
CA ASN A 78 -6.93 -46.10 21.07
C ASN A 78 -7.25 -45.84 19.57
N ARG A 79 -6.21 -45.55 18.78
CA ARG A 79 -6.16 -45.58 17.30
C ARG A 79 -6.80 -44.38 16.57
N SER A 80 -6.17 -43.74 15.59
CA SER A 80 -5.19 -44.22 14.60
C SER A 80 -4.21 -43.12 14.16
N LYS A 81 -2.97 -43.54 13.90
CA LYS A 81 -1.97 -42.81 13.10
C LYS A 81 -2.32 -42.99 11.63
N GLN A 82 -2.27 -41.91 10.85
CA GLN A 82 -1.73 -41.96 9.49
C GLN A 82 -1.00 -40.65 9.20
N SER A 83 0.29 -40.81 8.93
CA SER A 83 1.19 -39.79 8.42
C SER A 83 0.92 -39.52 6.96
N GLU A 84 0.91 -38.26 6.54
CA GLU A 84 1.64 -37.84 5.34
C GLU A 84 1.91 -36.33 5.35
N THR A 85 3.14 -36.04 4.97
CA THR A 85 3.82 -34.76 4.89
C THR A 85 3.16 -33.80 3.90
N SER A 86 2.65 -32.68 4.41
CA SER A 86 2.66 -31.40 3.70
C SER A 86 2.80 -30.28 4.73
N SER A 87 3.87 -29.50 4.59
CA SER A 87 4.24 -28.40 5.46
C SER A 87 3.18 -27.29 5.43
N PRO A 88 2.46 -27.00 6.53
CA PRO A 88 1.75 -25.75 6.68
C PRO A 88 2.68 -24.77 7.38
N TYR A 89 2.81 -23.58 6.79
CA TYR A 89 3.40 -22.42 7.45
C TYR A 89 2.88 -22.31 8.88
N ILE A 90 3.76 -22.55 9.85
CA ILE A 90 3.50 -22.30 11.26
C ILE A 90 3.48 -20.78 11.43
N LEU A 91 2.29 -20.20 11.28
CA LEU A 91 1.95 -18.93 11.93
C LEU A 91 2.06 -19.16 13.44
N PRO A 92 2.90 -18.43 14.19
CA PRO A 92 2.88 -18.48 15.64
C PRO A 92 1.62 -17.75 16.13
N SER A 93 0.48 -18.43 16.09
CA SER A 93 -0.71 -18.05 16.85
C SER A 93 -0.45 -18.41 18.31
N GLY A 94 -0.27 -17.39 19.14
CA GLY A 94 0.02 -17.58 20.56
C GLY A 94 0.86 -16.48 21.19
N LYS A 95 0.54 -15.20 20.97
CA LYS A 95 0.96 -14.11 21.86
C LYS A 95 -0.24 -13.19 22.06
N LYS A 96 -0.57 -12.96 23.33
CA LYS A 96 -1.60 -12.04 23.81
C LYS A 96 -1.69 -10.81 22.90
N GLU A 97 -2.89 -10.56 22.38
CA GLU A 97 -3.22 -9.33 21.66
C GLU A 97 -2.82 -8.15 22.56
N LYS A 98 -1.67 -7.54 22.25
CA LYS A 98 -1.44 -6.16 22.67
C LYS A 98 -2.59 -5.38 22.05
N SER A 99 -3.26 -4.54 22.82
CA SER A 99 -4.33 -3.69 22.30
C SER A 99 -3.81 -2.98 21.03
N GLN A 100 -4.60 -2.93 19.95
CA GLN A 100 -4.17 -2.28 18.70
C GLN A 100 -3.64 -0.86 18.95
N GLN A 101 -4.20 -0.19 19.95
CA GLN A 101 -3.75 1.11 20.47
C GLN A 101 -2.31 1.11 21.01
N GLU A 102 -1.85 0.06 21.72
CA GLU A 102 -0.46 -0.04 22.18
C GLU A 102 0.52 -0.25 21.02
N ILE A 103 0.11 -0.95 19.97
CA ILE A 103 0.91 -1.17 18.77
C ILE A 103 1.04 0.14 17.99
N GLU A 104 -0.07 0.87 17.81
CA GLU A 104 -0.10 2.19 17.19
C GLU A 104 0.73 3.22 17.97
N ALA A 105 0.60 3.24 19.30
CA ALA A 105 1.40 4.10 20.16
C ALA A 105 2.90 3.81 20.00
N GLN A 106 3.29 2.53 19.94
CA GLN A 106 4.68 2.14 19.68
C GLN A 106 5.17 2.63 18.31
N MET A 107 4.33 2.60 17.27
CA MET A 107 4.68 3.09 15.92
C MET A 107 4.87 4.62 15.86
N GLY A 108 4.19 5.38 16.71
CA GLY A 108 4.21 6.86 16.74
C GLY A 108 5.24 7.50 17.68
N ASN A 109 6.07 6.71 18.35
CA ASN A 109 7.08 7.19 19.31
C ASN A 109 8.08 8.19 18.70
N PHE A 110 8.65 9.08 19.52
CA PHE A 110 9.62 10.11 19.09
C PHE A 110 10.80 9.53 18.30
N LEU A 111 11.37 8.40 18.74
CA LEU A 111 12.45 7.71 18.02
C LEU A 111 11.99 7.23 16.64
N ASN A 112 10.77 6.71 16.51
CA ASN A 112 10.21 6.31 15.23
C ASN A 112 10.00 7.50 14.30
N ARG A 113 9.54 8.64 14.82
CA ARG A 113 9.45 9.88 14.04
C ARG A 113 10.81 10.35 13.52
N LEU A 114 11.86 10.24 14.35
CA LEU A 114 13.22 10.58 13.95
C LEU A 114 13.75 9.61 12.88
N ILE A 115 13.51 8.30 13.05
CA ILE A 115 13.86 7.27 12.06
C ILE A 115 13.15 7.53 10.74
N ILE A 116 11.88 7.92 10.75
CA ILE A 116 11.13 8.28 9.54
C ILE A 116 11.78 9.47 8.84
N LYS A 117 12.10 10.55 9.57
CA LYS A 117 12.81 11.72 9.00
C LYS A 117 14.13 11.30 8.34
N PHE A 118 14.91 10.44 9.02
CA PHE A 118 16.16 9.92 8.46
C PHE A 118 15.92 9.09 7.20
N LYS A 119 14.94 8.17 7.20
CA LYS A 119 14.59 7.36 6.03
C LYS A 119 14.14 8.23 4.85
N CYS A 120 13.31 9.25 5.09
CA CYS A 120 12.82 10.16 4.05
C CYS A 120 13.96 11.01 3.46
N TRP A 121 14.88 11.46 4.31
CA TRP A 121 16.09 12.16 3.89
C TRP A 121 17.02 11.27 3.07
N ALA A 122 17.33 10.06 3.56
CA ALA A 122 18.17 9.10 2.86
C ALA A 122 17.55 8.64 1.53
N GLY A 123 16.22 8.52 1.48
CA GLY A 123 15.46 8.21 0.27
C GLY A 123 15.26 9.38 -0.69
N LYS A 124 15.81 10.57 -0.37
CA LYS A 124 15.66 11.82 -1.14
C LYS A 124 14.20 12.24 -1.39
N VAL A 125 13.30 11.96 -0.45
CA VAL A 125 11.88 12.32 -0.55
C VAL A 125 11.63 13.70 0.08
N THR A 126 12.22 13.96 1.25
CA THR A 126 12.13 15.25 1.96
C THR A 126 13.50 15.68 2.45
N SER A 127 13.70 16.99 2.66
CA SER A 127 14.85 17.49 3.42
C SER A 127 14.82 16.99 4.88
N PHE A 128 15.98 16.94 5.53
CA PHE A 128 16.03 16.57 6.94
C PHE A 128 15.35 17.65 7.79
N GLY A 129 14.29 17.28 8.52
CA GLY A 129 13.57 18.18 9.41
C GLY A 129 12.35 18.87 8.79
N ASN A 130 12.37 19.21 7.49
CA ASN A 130 11.20 19.76 6.79
C ASN A 130 10.19 18.65 6.42
N SER A 131 8.91 18.99 6.36
CA SER A 131 7.83 18.13 5.86
C SER A 131 7.71 18.16 4.34
N ASP A 132 8.20 19.21 3.69
CA ASP A 132 7.99 19.40 2.27
C ASP A 132 8.76 18.38 1.41
N LEU A 133 8.11 17.98 0.31
CA LEU A 133 8.64 17.08 -0.71
C LEU A 133 9.67 17.82 -1.56
N LEU A 134 10.82 17.17 -1.79
CA LEU A 134 11.91 17.70 -2.60
C LEU A 134 11.49 17.86 -4.07
N ALA A 135 11.94 18.93 -4.71
CA ALA A 135 11.73 19.16 -6.14
C ALA A 135 12.30 18.00 -7.00
N GLU A 136 13.44 17.43 -6.60
CA GLU A 136 14.03 16.24 -7.27
C GLU A 136 13.08 15.03 -7.22
N PHE A 137 12.42 14.79 -6.07
CA PHE A 137 11.45 13.71 -5.92
C PHE A 137 10.20 13.94 -6.79
N ILE A 138 9.67 15.16 -6.82
CA ILE A 138 8.50 15.50 -7.65
C ILE A 138 8.85 15.39 -9.14
N SER A 139 10.04 15.82 -9.55
CA SER A 139 10.54 15.65 -10.91
C SER A 139 10.64 14.17 -11.31
N GLU A 140 11.22 13.35 -10.44
CA GLU A 140 11.34 11.91 -10.65
C GLU A 140 9.98 11.21 -10.71
N LEU A 141 9.02 11.62 -9.87
CA LEU A 141 7.65 11.14 -9.93
C LEU A 141 6.99 11.52 -11.26
N ASN A 142 7.17 12.76 -11.75
CA ASN A 142 6.60 13.21 -13.01
C ASN A 142 7.21 12.61 -14.26
N LEU A 143 8.50 12.33 -14.24
CA LEU A 143 9.21 11.85 -15.42
C LEU A 143 9.28 10.33 -15.38
N GLU A 144 9.85 9.75 -14.33
CA GLU A 144 10.14 8.32 -14.30
C GLU A 144 8.92 7.49 -13.92
N CYS A 145 8.17 7.88 -12.89
CA CYS A 145 6.97 7.14 -12.47
C CYS A 145 5.88 7.24 -13.54
N LYS A 146 5.57 8.46 -13.98
CA LYS A 146 4.58 8.71 -15.03
C LYS A 146 4.87 7.91 -16.30
N ASN A 147 6.09 8.00 -16.84
CA ASN A 147 6.46 7.28 -18.06
C ASN A 147 6.39 5.77 -17.85
N SER A 148 6.82 5.26 -16.70
CA SER A 148 6.78 3.82 -16.42
C SER A 148 5.35 3.28 -16.28
N LEU A 149 4.43 4.03 -15.66
CA LEU A 149 3.02 3.66 -15.61
C LEU A 149 2.36 3.71 -16.99
N LEU A 150 2.72 4.69 -17.82
CA LEU A 150 2.24 4.78 -19.20
C LEU A 150 2.72 3.57 -20.02
N GLU A 151 3.97 3.15 -19.86
CA GLU A 151 4.47 1.92 -20.49
C GLU A 151 3.72 0.67 -20.02
N MET A 152 3.31 0.60 -18.74
CA MET A 152 2.44 -0.47 -18.24
C MET A 152 1.03 -0.42 -18.83
N LYS A 153 0.46 0.77 -19.02
CA LYS A 153 -0.82 0.98 -19.72
C LYS A 153 -0.75 0.51 -21.17
N MET A 154 0.29 0.94 -21.89
CA MET A 154 0.54 0.59 -23.29
C MET A 154 0.80 -0.90 -23.47
N ALA A 155 1.49 -1.56 -22.53
CA ALA A 155 1.68 -2.99 -22.57
C ALA A 155 0.36 -3.76 -22.46
N GLY A 156 -0.58 -3.29 -21.63
CA GLY A 156 -1.94 -3.85 -21.57
C GLY A 156 -2.70 -3.69 -22.88
N LEU A 157 -2.64 -2.50 -23.49
CA LEU A 157 -3.26 -2.20 -24.78
C LEU A 157 -2.68 -3.08 -25.89
N ASP A 158 -1.36 -3.17 -26.01
CA ASP A 158 -0.67 -4.03 -26.98
C ASP A 158 -1.17 -5.48 -26.98
N ILE A 159 -1.55 -5.99 -25.81
CA ILE A 159 -1.93 -7.40 -25.61
C ILE A 159 -3.44 -7.61 -25.81
N MET A 160 -4.27 -6.66 -25.40
CA MET A 160 -5.72 -6.85 -25.30
C MET A 160 -6.56 -5.93 -26.17
N ALA A 161 -5.99 -4.92 -26.85
CA ALA A 161 -6.74 -3.96 -27.65
C ALA A 161 -7.47 -4.61 -28.83
N ASP A 162 -6.83 -5.55 -29.53
CA ASP A 162 -7.50 -6.35 -30.57
C ASP A 162 -8.33 -7.45 -29.89
N PRO A 163 -9.68 -7.44 -29.98
CA PRO A 163 -10.51 -8.42 -29.31
C PRO A 163 -10.28 -9.86 -29.80
N GLY A 164 -9.87 -10.04 -31.07
CA GLY A 164 -9.60 -11.34 -31.66
C GLY A 164 -8.27 -11.93 -31.19
N VAL A 165 -7.22 -11.10 -31.12
CA VAL A 165 -5.90 -11.51 -30.61
C VAL A 165 -5.89 -11.61 -29.09
N GLY A 166 -6.49 -10.63 -28.40
CA GLY A 166 -6.60 -10.56 -26.95
C GLY A 166 -7.33 -11.77 -26.36
N LYS A 167 -8.45 -12.21 -26.97
CA LYS A 167 -9.17 -13.42 -26.52
C LYS A 167 -8.32 -14.69 -26.65
N LYS A 168 -7.53 -14.82 -27.72
CA LYS A 168 -6.62 -15.96 -27.90
C LYS A 168 -5.52 -15.96 -26.86
N ILE A 169 -4.89 -14.81 -26.62
CA ILE A 169 -3.85 -14.66 -25.59
C ILE A 169 -4.42 -14.95 -24.20
N ALA A 170 -5.59 -14.41 -23.88
CA ALA A 170 -6.26 -14.66 -22.60
C ALA A 170 -6.59 -16.13 -22.39
N THR A 171 -7.09 -16.82 -23.41
CA THR A 171 -7.38 -18.27 -23.32
C THR A 171 -6.12 -19.07 -23.01
N GLU A 172 -5.00 -18.75 -23.65
CA GLU A 172 -3.71 -19.43 -23.41
C GLU A 172 -3.10 -19.08 -22.04
N LEU A 173 -3.22 -17.83 -21.60
CA LEU A 173 -2.74 -17.41 -20.29
C LEU A 173 -3.62 -17.95 -19.14
N ASP A 174 -4.93 -17.99 -19.31
CA ASP A 174 -5.88 -18.53 -18.33
C ASP A 174 -5.66 -20.03 -18.10
N LYS A 175 -5.22 -20.79 -19.12
CA LYS A 175 -4.80 -22.20 -18.95
C LYS A 175 -3.61 -22.37 -18.03
N ILE A 176 -2.70 -21.37 -17.98
CA ILE A 176 -1.50 -21.43 -17.15
C ILE A 176 -1.82 -20.87 -15.76
N ASN A 177 -2.33 -19.65 -15.70
CA ASN A 177 -2.79 -18.99 -14.48
C ASN A 177 -3.70 -17.80 -14.84
N PRO A 178 -5.00 -17.82 -14.51
CA PRO A 178 -5.92 -16.71 -14.75
C PRO A 178 -5.47 -15.38 -14.14
N LEU A 179 -4.69 -15.45 -13.06
CA LEU A 179 -4.12 -14.27 -12.41
C LEU A 179 -3.28 -13.41 -13.37
N TYR A 180 -2.68 -13.99 -14.42
CA TYR A 180 -1.89 -13.18 -15.37
C TYR A 180 -2.73 -12.13 -16.09
N ILE A 181 -3.89 -12.51 -16.64
CA ILE A 181 -4.76 -11.55 -17.35
C ILE A 181 -5.34 -10.53 -16.37
N GLU A 182 -5.71 -10.95 -15.18
CA GLU A 182 -6.21 -10.04 -14.14
C GLU A 182 -5.16 -8.99 -13.76
N LEU A 183 -3.91 -9.40 -13.54
CA LEU A 183 -2.83 -8.48 -13.19
C LEU A 183 -2.47 -7.55 -14.35
N ILE A 184 -2.51 -8.02 -15.60
CA ILE A 184 -2.26 -7.16 -16.77
C ILE A 184 -3.38 -6.13 -16.92
N GLY A 185 -4.65 -6.52 -16.73
CA GLY A 185 -5.78 -5.59 -16.72
C GLY A 185 -5.69 -4.55 -15.60
N LYS A 186 -5.35 -4.97 -14.38
CA LYS A 186 -5.14 -4.05 -13.25
C LYS A 186 -3.96 -3.10 -13.50
N ALA A 187 -2.85 -3.61 -14.03
CA ALA A 187 -1.68 -2.81 -14.39
C ALA A 187 -2.01 -1.74 -15.42
N HIS A 188 -2.86 -2.07 -16.39
CA HIS A 188 -3.29 -1.14 -17.43
C HIS A 188 -4.09 0.06 -16.86
N LYS A 189 -4.90 -0.17 -15.82
CA LYS A 189 -5.70 0.86 -15.15
C LYS A 189 -4.94 1.66 -14.08
N LEU A 190 -3.64 1.44 -13.90
CA LEU A 190 -2.86 2.14 -12.86
C LEU A 190 -2.63 3.62 -13.19
N TYR A 191 -2.48 3.96 -14.47
CA TYR A 191 -2.19 5.32 -14.89
C TYR A 191 -3.46 6.17 -14.93
N ASP A 192 -3.43 7.30 -14.23
CA ASP A 192 -4.48 8.31 -14.19
C ASP A 192 -3.84 9.70 -14.31
N SER A 193 -4.18 10.46 -15.35
CA SER A 193 -3.56 11.77 -15.60
C SER A 193 -3.87 12.77 -14.49
N SER A 194 -5.08 12.70 -13.94
CA SER A 194 -5.58 13.65 -12.94
C SER A 194 -4.75 13.61 -11.65
N GLU A 195 -4.30 12.42 -11.24
CA GLU A 195 -3.47 12.22 -10.04
C GLU A 195 -2.06 12.78 -10.19
N PHE A 196 -1.50 12.77 -11.39
CA PHE A 196 -0.19 13.37 -11.64
C PHE A 196 -0.29 14.89 -11.74
N GLU A 197 -1.37 15.41 -12.33
CA GLU A 197 -1.63 16.84 -12.41
C GLU A 197 -1.84 17.47 -11.03
N SER A 198 -2.53 16.78 -10.11
CA SER A 198 -2.72 17.27 -8.75
C SER A 198 -1.43 17.30 -7.93
N ILE A 199 -0.55 16.30 -8.07
CA ILE A 199 0.77 16.26 -7.41
C ILE A 199 1.68 17.36 -7.95
N SER A 200 1.57 17.62 -9.26
CA SER A 200 2.59 18.36 -9.99
C SER A 200 2.17 19.74 -10.42
N GLY A 201 0.90 20.12 -10.27
CA GLY A 201 0.41 21.44 -10.66
C GLY A 201 1.17 22.60 -10.01
N THR A 202 1.69 22.42 -8.79
CA THR A 202 2.52 23.44 -8.12
C THR A 202 3.96 23.44 -8.64
N TYR A 203 4.50 22.26 -8.93
CA TYR A 203 5.85 22.08 -9.46
C TYR A 203 5.96 22.54 -10.92
N ASN A 204 4.95 22.26 -11.75
CA ASN A 204 4.92 22.65 -13.16
C ASN A 204 4.90 24.18 -13.31
N SER A 205 4.24 24.88 -12.38
CA SER A 205 4.25 26.35 -12.32
C SER A 205 5.59 26.90 -11.82
N ASN A 206 6.30 26.20 -10.93
CA ASN A 206 7.61 26.61 -10.43
C ASN A 206 8.51 25.39 -10.10
N GLN A 207 9.36 25.01 -11.05
CA GLN A 207 10.13 23.75 -11.04
C GLN A 207 11.19 23.63 -9.91
N ASN A 208 11.43 24.70 -9.14
CA ASN A 208 12.45 24.74 -8.10
C ASN A 208 11.89 24.72 -6.67
N PHE A 209 10.56 24.73 -6.49
CA PHE A 209 9.97 24.80 -5.16
C PHE A 209 9.57 23.44 -4.61
N SER A 210 9.78 23.30 -3.29
CA SER A 210 9.32 22.16 -2.51
C SER A 210 7.78 22.16 -2.47
N VAL A 211 7.17 20.98 -2.51
CA VAL A 211 5.72 20.84 -2.43
C VAL A 211 5.32 20.40 -1.02
N PRO A 212 4.42 21.11 -0.31
CA PRO A 212 3.94 20.67 0.99
C PRO A 212 3.33 19.27 0.92
N ILE A 213 3.72 18.40 1.85
CA ILE A 213 3.29 16.99 1.84
C ILE A 213 1.77 16.84 1.94
N ASP A 214 1.11 17.68 2.73
CA ASP A 214 -0.34 17.64 2.96
C ASP A 214 -1.13 17.82 1.65
N ARG A 215 -0.58 18.60 0.70
CA ARG A 215 -1.19 18.82 -0.61
C ARG A 215 -1.04 17.63 -1.54
N ALA A 216 0.13 17.00 -1.54
CA ALA A 216 0.43 15.86 -2.42
C ALA A 216 -0.08 14.53 -1.85
N ALA A 217 -0.29 14.44 -0.53
CA ALA A 217 -0.63 13.22 0.18
C ALA A 217 -1.87 12.51 -0.40
N PRO A 218 -3.02 13.17 -0.66
CA PRO A 218 -4.21 12.47 -1.17
C PRO A 218 -3.95 11.70 -2.47
N SER A 219 -3.28 12.34 -3.43
CA SER A 219 -2.96 11.74 -4.72
C SER A 219 -1.84 10.70 -4.62
N VAL A 220 -0.87 10.92 -3.73
CA VAL A 220 0.15 9.90 -3.43
C VAL A 220 -0.46 8.66 -2.78
N TYR A 221 -1.43 8.80 -1.88
CA TYR A 221 -2.14 7.67 -1.27
C TYR A 221 -2.95 6.91 -2.30
N SER A 222 -3.66 7.60 -3.19
CA SER A 222 -4.42 6.98 -4.27
C SER A 222 -3.49 6.19 -5.22
N LEU A 223 -2.40 6.82 -5.67
CA LEU A 223 -1.40 6.17 -6.52
C LEU A 223 -0.74 4.97 -5.83
N TYR A 224 -0.34 5.14 -4.57
CA TYR A 224 0.28 4.07 -3.80
C TYR A 224 -0.68 2.90 -3.58
N ARG A 225 -1.95 3.16 -3.28
CA ARG A 225 -3.00 2.12 -3.15
C ARG A 225 -3.11 1.30 -4.44
N LYS A 226 -3.18 1.96 -5.59
CA LYS A 226 -3.26 1.28 -6.91
C LYS A 226 -2.05 0.36 -7.12
N ILE A 227 -0.84 0.84 -6.84
CA ILE A 227 0.41 0.07 -7.00
C ILE A 227 0.56 -1.02 -5.93
N TYR A 228 0.06 -0.79 -4.71
CA TYR A 228 0.19 -1.69 -3.56
C TYR A 228 -0.34 -3.09 -3.83
N TYR A 229 -1.49 -3.20 -4.50
CA TYR A 229 -2.03 -4.49 -4.91
C TYR A 229 -1.08 -5.25 -5.81
N LEU A 230 -0.45 -4.55 -6.75
CA LEU A 230 0.40 -5.17 -7.74
C LEU A 230 1.79 -5.51 -7.17
N TYR A 231 2.23 -4.83 -6.11
CA TYR A 231 3.53 -5.02 -5.47
C TYR A 231 3.75 -6.46 -4.98
N SER A 232 2.77 -7.04 -4.27
CA SER A 232 2.85 -8.44 -3.80
C SER A 232 2.88 -9.45 -4.94
N PHE A 233 2.38 -9.07 -6.12
CA PHE A 233 2.30 -9.92 -7.32
C PHE A 233 3.26 -9.49 -8.43
N GLN A 234 4.25 -8.61 -8.16
CA GLN A 234 5.10 -8.03 -9.18
C GLN A 234 5.85 -9.08 -10.04
N GLY A 235 6.28 -10.19 -9.41
CA GLY A 235 6.94 -11.30 -10.10
C GLY A 235 5.98 -12.06 -11.02
N THR A 236 4.75 -12.27 -10.54
CA THR A 236 3.67 -12.91 -11.31
C THR A 236 3.25 -12.03 -12.49
N TYR A 237 3.09 -10.73 -12.27
CA TYR A 237 2.80 -9.75 -13.32
C TYR A 237 3.90 -9.74 -14.40
N ARG A 238 5.18 -9.64 -13.98
CA ARG A 238 6.32 -9.69 -14.92
C ARG A 238 6.34 -10.96 -15.74
N LYS A 239 6.09 -12.11 -15.12
CA LYS A 239 6.02 -13.39 -15.84
C LYS A 239 4.84 -13.42 -16.82
N GLY A 240 3.67 -12.95 -16.39
CA GLY A 240 2.47 -12.88 -17.21
C GLY A 240 2.66 -12.02 -18.45
N ILE A 241 3.20 -10.80 -18.32
CA ILE A 241 3.39 -9.89 -19.44
C ILE A 241 4.44 -10.39 -20.45
N ILE A 242 5.52 -11.03 -19.98
CA ILE A 242 6.53 -11.61 -20.87
C ILE A 242 5.94 -12.75 -21.70
N LEU A 243 5.18 -13.64 -21.05
CA LEU A 243 4.48 -14.74 -21.72
C LEU A 243 3.43 -14.22 -22.71
N ALA A 244 2.71 -13.16 -22.35
CA ALA A 244 1.75 -12.51 -23.23
C ALA A 244 2.42 -11.98 -24.50
N TYR A 245 3.58 -11.33 -24.38
CA TYR A 245 4.34 -10.88 -25.55
C TYR A 245 4.91 -12.04 -26.38
N ASP A 246 5.28 -13.16 -25.77
CA ASP A 246 5.67 -14.38 -26.49
C ASP A 246 4.51 -14.95 -27.32
N LEU A 247 3.29 -14.96 -26.77
CA LEU A 247 2.10 -15.39 -27.47
C LEU A 247 1.72 -14.41 -28.59
N LEU A 248 1.77 -13.11 -28.31
CA LEU A 248 1.50 -12.07 -29.29
C LEU A 248 2.44 -12.17 -30.50
N GLN A 249 3.73 -12.39 -30.26
CA GLN A 249 4.71 -12.61 -31.31
C GLN A 249 4.37 -13.82 -32.21
N LYS A 250 3.91 -14.92 -31.62
CA LYS A 250 3.51 -16.12 -32.36
C LYS A 250 2.28 -15.89 -33.22
N ILE A 251 1.34 -15.06 -32.75
CA ILE A 251 0.07 -14.78 -33.44
C ILE A 251 0.28 -13.77 -34.59
N GLU A 252 0.92 -12.64 -34.31
CA GLU A 252 1.10 -11.56 -35.29
C GLU A 252 2.25 -11.82 -36.29
N LYS A 253 3.18 -12.72 -35.96
CA LYS A 253 4.36 -13.08 -36.79
C LYS A 253 5.26 -11.90 -37.19
N LYS A 254 5.20 -10.78 -36.47
CA LYS A 254 6.10 -9.63 -36.67
C LYS A 254 7.54 -9.97 -36.23
N PRO A 255 8.56 -9.20 -36.64
CA PRO A 255 9.95 -9.46 -36.27
C PRO A 255 10.17 -9.57 -34.74
N ALA A 256 10.91 -10.60 -34.32
CA ALA A 256 11.20 -10.89 -32.91
C ALA A 256 11.87 -9.74 -32.15
N ILE A 257 12.61 -8.88 -32.85
CA ILE A 257 13.32 -7.75 -32.28
C ILE A 257 12.38 -6.70 -31.68
N ILE A 258 11.18 -6.54 -32.25
CA ILE A 258 10.17 -5.59 -31.76
C ILE A 258 9.70 -6.02 -30.37
N TYR A 259 9.30 -7.29 -30.22
CA TYR A 259 8.83 -7.84 -28.94
C TYR A 259 9.94 -7.91 -27.90
N THR A 260 11.18 -8.22 -28.32
CA THR A 260 12.34 -8.19 -27.41
C THR A 260 12.54 -6.80 -26.82
N THR A 261 12.39 -5.76 -27.64
CA THR A 261 12.50 -4.36 -27.19
C THR A 261 11.34 -4.00 -26.26
N LYS A 262 10.10 -4.37 -26.59
CA LYS A 262 8.92 -4.16 -25.74
C LYS A 262 9.08 -4.84 -24.37
N LYS A 263 9.51 -6.11 -24.35
CA LYS A 263 9.78 -6.88 -23.11
C LYS A 263 10.84 -6.24 -22.23
N LYS A 264 11.94 -5.73 -22.82
CA LYS A 264 12.98 -5.01 -22.07
C LYS A 264 12.42 -3.71 -21.48
N ARG A 265 11.64 -2.96 -22.27
CA ARG A 265 11.06 -1.69 -21.84
C ARG A 265 10.07 -1.87 -20.69
N ILE A 266 9.13 -2.82 -20.80
CA ILE A 266 8.19 -3.11 -19.71
C ILE A 266 8.90 -3.65 -18.47
N SER A 267 9.95 -4.47 -18.63
CA SER A 267 10.74 -4.96 -17.50
C SER A 267 11.46 -3.81 -16.76
N ALA A 268 11.97 -2.82 -17.50
CA ALA A 268 12.55 -1.62 -16.91
C ALA A 268 11.49 -0.78 -16.20
N ALA A 269 10.31 -0.58 -16.81
CA ALA A 269 9.19 0.13 -16.18
C ALA A 269 8.75 -0.53 -14.88
N ILE A 270 8.63 -1.87 -14.85
CA ILE A 270 8.32 -2.64 -13.63
C ILE A 270 9.37 -2.40 -12.53
N ASN A 271 10.67 -2.43 -12.87
CA ASN A 271 11.73 -2.13 -11.90
C ASN A 271 11.61 -0.70 -11.38
N THR A 272 11.40 0.28 -12.26
CA THR A 272 11.24 1.69 -11.86
C THR A 272 10.06 1.86 -10.91
N ILE A 273 8.92 1.24 -11.18
CA ILE A 273 7.74 1.34 -10.32
C ILE A 273 7.98 0.65 -8.98
N PHE A 274 8.40 -0.62 -8.94
CA PHE A 274 8.41 -1.38 -7.69
C PHE A 274 9.71 -1.29 -6.89
N ASP A 275 10.86 -1.14 -7.53
CA ASP A 275 12.16 -1.10 -6.84
C ASP A 275 12.56 0.34 -6.48
N ARG A 276 12.13 1.34 -7.28
CA ARG A 276 12.54 2.73 -7.12
C ARG A 276 11.42 3.64 -6.59
N MET A 277 10.26 3.67 -7.24
CA MET A 277 9.18 4.60 -6.90
C MET A 277 8.34 4.13 -5.71
N PHE A 278 7.99 2.85 -5.65
CA PHE A 278 7.15 2.29 -4.59
C PHE A 278 7.73 2.51 -3.19
N PRO A 279 9.04 2.25 -2.91
CA PRO A 279 9.62 2.58 -1.61
C PRO A 279 9.58 4.07 -1.29
N LYS A 280 9.73 4.95 -2.28
CA LYS A 280 9.69 6.41 -2.08
C LYS A 280 8.28 6.91 -1.77
N LEU A 281 7.26 6.42 -2.50
CA LEU A 281 5.86 6.72 -2.22
C LEU A 281 5.47 6.25 -0.81
N TYR A 282 5.94 5.07 -0.40
CA TYR A 282 5.77 4.58 0.97
C TYR A 282 6.41 5.52 2.02
N LEU A 283 7.59 6.08 1.76
CA LEU A 283 8.22 7.05 2.66
C LEU A 283 7.40 8.35 2.80
N VAL A 284 6.74 8.81 1.72
CA VAL A 284 5.79 9.94 1.80
C VAL A 284 4.66 9.62 2.78
N ILE A 285 4.06 8.43 2.69
CA ILE A 285 2.98 8.00 3.60
C ILE A 285 3.48 7.96 5.05
N LEU A 286 4.64 7.36 5.30
CA LEU A 286 5.23 7.33 6.65
C LEU A 286 5.47 8.74 7.20
N ARG A 287 5.92 9.65 6.34
CA ARG A 287 6.20 11.04 6.72
C ARG A 287 4.91 11.79 7.07
N ASN A 288 3.86 11.59 6.29
CA ASN A 288 2.54 12.17 6.49
C ASN A 288 1.91 11.68 7.82
N GLU A 289 1.85 10.35 8.02
CA GLU A 289 1.30 9.75 9.23
C GLU A 289 2.18 9.93 10.48
N SER A 290 3.48 10.22 10.29
CA SER A 290 4.49 10.24 11.36
C SER A 290 4.51 8.95 12.20
N LYS A 291 4.14 7.82 11.61
CA LYS A 291 4.12 6.48 12.21
C LYS A 291 5.01 5.55 11.39
N ASN A 292 5.81 4.72 12.06
CA ASN A 292 6.68 3.75 11.37
C ASN A 292 5.88 2.46 11.09
N ILE A 293 4.94 2.57 10.16
CA ILE A 293 4.04 1.50 9.71
C ILE A 293 4.85 0.50 8.87
N PRO A 294 4.72 -0.81 9.01
CA PRO A 294 5.36 -1.77 8.11
C PRO A 294 4.79 -1.70 6.68
N MET A 295 5.66 -1.80 5.68
CA MET A 295 5.32 -1.66 4.25
C MET A 295 4.17 -2.58 3.82
N VAL A 296 4.24 -3.88 4.16
CA VAL A 296 3.15 -4.83 3.92
C VAL A 296 2.55 -5.21 5.26
N SER A 297 1.37 -4.68 5.57
CA SER A 297 0.67 -4.96 6.84
C SER A 297 -0.82 -4.68 6.73
N PHE A 298 -1.61 -5.35 7.58
CA PHE A 298 -3.04 -5.07 7.72
C PHE A 298 -3.33 -3.61 8.10
N TYR A 299 -2.43 -2.99 8.89
CA TYR A 299 -2.55 -1.57 9.20
C TYR A 299 -2.42 -0.68 7.96
N MET A 300 -1.46 -0.99 7.07
CA MET A 300 -1.30 -0.28 5.81
C MET A 300 -2.52 -0.49 4.90
N GLU A 301 -3.07 -1.71 4.84
CA GLU A 301 -4.30 -1.99 4.08
C GLU A 301 -5.48 -1.15 4.59
N ASN A 302 -5.67 -1.07 5.91
CA ASN A 302 -6.71 -0.25 6.52
C ASN A 302 -6.51 1.24 6.26
N LEU A 303 -5.26 1.72 6.36
CA LEU A 303 -4.92 3.13 6.09
C LEU A 303 -5.26 3.52 4.65
N LEU A 304 -5.03 2.60 3.71
CA LEU A 304 -5.32 2.80 2.29
C LEU A 304 -6.79 2.55 1.93
N GLY A 305 -7.61 2.08 2.87
CA GLY A 305 -9.01 1.74 2.62
C GLY A 305 -9.17 0.56 1.65
N ILE A 306 -8.26 -0.41 1.72
CA ILE A 306 -8.24 -1.58 0.84
C ILE A 306 -9.38 -2.54 1.21
N ILE A 307 -10.24 -2.81 0.23
CA ILE A 307 -11.35 -3.77 0.36
C ILE A 307 -10.91 -5.12 -0.22
N ASP A 308 -11.37 -6.22 0.37
CA ASP A 308 -11.05 -7.58 -0.13
C ASP A 308 -11.53 -7.86 -1.56
N GLU A 309 -12.42 -7.03 -2.09
CA GLU A 309 -12.90 -7.05 -3.49
C GLU A 309 -11.85 -6.58 -4.50
N GLU A 310 -10.96 -5.69 -4.08
CA GLU A 310 -9.92 -5.13 -4.95
C GLU A 310 -8.69 -6.02 -5.05
N LYS A 311 -8.55 -6.99 -4.13
CA LYS A 311 -7.43 -7.94 -4.07
C LYS A 311 -7.44 -8.85 -5.32
N PRO A 312 -6.28 -9.00 -5.99
CA PRO A 312 -6.15 -9.91 -7.13
C PRO A 312 -6.44 -11.38 -6.78
N GLY A 313 -6.92 -12.16 -7.76
CA GLY A 313 -7.09 -13.62 -7.66
C GLY A 313 -8.52 -14.12 -7.73
N LYS A 314 -9.47 -13.26 -8.14
CA LYS A 314 -10.89 -13.64 -8.26
C LYS A 314 -11.29 -14.05 -9.68
N ARG A 315 -10.42 -13.80 -10.68
CA ARG A 315 -10.71 -14.12 -12.08
C ARG A 315 -10.84 -15.63 -12.31
N LYS A 316 -11.87 -16.03 -13.03
CA LYS A 316 -12.05 -17.39 -13.56
C LYS A 316 -11.60 -17.47 -15.02
N PRO A 317 -11.13 -18.64 -15.48
CA PRO A 317 -10.84 -18.85 -16.89
C PRO A 317 -12.07 -18.53 -17.76
N GLY A 318 -11.88 -17.72 -18.79
CA GLY A 318 -12.96 -17.36 -19.73
C GLY A 318 -13.79 -16.13 -19.34
N ASP A 319 -13.48 -15.46 -18.23
CA ASP A 319 -14.03 -14.14 -17.91
C ASP A 319 -13.69 -13.13 -19.03
N PRO A 320 -14.53 -12.09 -19.25
CA PRO A 320 -14.27 -11.08 -20.27
C PRO A 320 -12.90 -10.40 -20.08
N LEU A 321 -12.33 -9.89 -21.17
CA LEU A 321 -11.06 -9.17 -21.09
C LEU A 321 -11.24 -7.91 -20.23
N PRO A 322 -10.33 -7.64 -19.29
CA PRO A 322 -10.47 -6.52 -18.35
C PRO A 322 -10.41 -5.12 -18.99
N ILE A 323 -10.07 -5.04 -20.29
CA ILE A 323 -9.99 -3.81 -21.09
C ILE A 323 -11.22 -3.66 -22.02
N SER A 324 -11.94 -4.75 -22.33
CA SER A 324 -13.01 -4.79 -23.35
C SER A 324 -14.35 -4.19 -22.91
N SER A 325 -14.45 -3.55 -21.73
CA SER A 325 -15.74 -3.15 -21.17
C SER A 325 -15.83 -1.68 -20.75
N ASN A 326 -14.73 -0.92 -20.71
CA ASN A 326 -14.76 0.41 -20.09
C ASN A 326 -13.85 1.47 -20.75
N GLU A 327 -13.12 1.17 -21.82
CA GLU A 327 -12.48 2.24 -22.60
C GLU A 327 -13.42 2.80 -23.67
N GLU A 328 -14.43 2.03 -24.12
CA GLU A 328 -15.51 2.54 -24.97
C GLU A 328 -16.52 3.40 -24.21
N GLU A 329 -16.58 3.35 -22.87
CA GLU A 329 -17.45 4.23 -22.07
C GLU A 329 -16.79 5.60 -21.75
N ILE A 330 -15.55 5.84 -22.17
CA ILE A 330 -14.94 7.19 -22.05
C ILE A 330 -14.91 7.90 -23.40
N GLU A 331 -15.09 7.20 -24.52
CA GLU A 331 -15.40 7.80 -25.83
C GLU A 331 -16.91 7.84 -26.14
N ASN A 332 -17.75 6.95 -25.57
CA ASN A 332 -19.21 7.00 -25.76
C ASN A 332 -20.00 7.79 -24.69
N VAL A 333 -19.32 8.48 -23.76
CA VAL A 333 -19.99 9.50 -22.90
C VAL A 333 -19.99 10.88 -23.58
N GLU A 334 -19.36 11.02 -24.76
CA GLU A 334 -19.54 12.20 -25.63
C GLU A 334 -20.37 11.93 -26.91
N GLU A 335 -20.84 10.70 -27.16
CA GLU A 335 -21.68 10.38 -28.34
C GLU A 335 -22.96 9.56 -28.02
N GLY A 336 -23.39 9.53 -26.76
CA GLY A 336 -24.43 8.59 -26.28
C GLY A 336 -25.67 9.17 -25.61
N GLU A 337 -25.89 10.49 -25.61
CA GLU A 337 -27.15 11.08 -25.14
C GLU A 337 -27.52 12.27 -26.03
N GLU A 338 -28.18 12.02 -27.17
CA GLU A 338 -29.10 12.97 -27.80
C GLU A 338 -29.84 12.28 -28.96
N GLU A 339 -30.90 11.55 -28.63
CA GLU A 339 -32.09 11.42 -29.49
C GLU A 339 -33.24 10.92 -28.61
N GLU A 340 -33.94 11.84 -27.94
CA GLU A 340 -35.41 11.91 -27.95
C GLU A 340 -35.93 13.18 -27.23
N GLU A 341 -36.71 13.94 -28.01
CA GLU A 341 -37.73 14.93 -27.64
C GLU A 341 -37.30 16.29 -27.06
N VAL A 342 -37.27 17.26 -27.98
CA VAL A 342 -37.30 18.71 -27.77
C VAL A 342 -38.64 19.12 -27.12
N GLU A 343 -38.60 19.56 -25.87
CA GLU A 343 -39.49 20.60 -25.37
C GLU A 343 -38.65 21.80 -24.93
N GLU A 344 -38.85 22.89 -25.67
CA GLU A 344 -38.22 24.20 -25.48
C GLU A 344 -38.45 24.72 -24.06
N ASN A 345 -37.37 25.13 -23.39
CA ASN A 345 -37.44 26.22 -22.43
C ASN A 345 -36.29 27.20 -22.66
N GLU A 346 -36.74 28.41 -22.92
CA GLU A 346 -36.00 29.65 -23.03
C GLU A 346 -35.08 29.85 -21.81
N GLU A 347 -33.83 30.26 -22.04
CA GLU A 347 -33.24 31.38 -21.31
C GLU A 347 -31.97 31.93 -21.99
N ASP A 348 -32.09 33.19 -22.40
CA ASP A 348 -31.08 34.25 -22.46
C ASP A 348 -30.00 34.29 -23.57
N PHE A 349 -30.46 34.48 -24.81
CA PHE A 349 -29.68 35.15 -25.89
C PHE A 349 -30.09 36.63 -26.09
N SER A 350 -30.33 37.35 -24.99
CA SER A 350 -30.71 38.77 -25.01
C SER A 350 -29.53 39.74 -25.23
N SER A 351 -28.28 39.25 -25.25
CA SER A 351 -27.08 40.09 -25.35
C SER A 351 -26.31 40.00 -26.68
N VAL A 352 -26.79 39.21 -27.65
CA VAL A 352 -26.11 39.07 -28.96
C VAL A 352 -26.77 40.00 -30.00
N PRO A 353 -26.04 40.99 -30.55
CA PRO A 353 -26.52 41.89 -31.60
C PRO A 353 -27.21 41.17 -32.78
N SER A 354 -28.25 41.80 -33.33
CA SER A 354 -29.07 41.27 -34.44
C SER A 354 -28.24 40.85 -35.66
N GLU A 355 -27.14 41.56 -35.89
CA GLU A 355 -26.23 41.34 -37.00
C GLU A 355 -25.43 40.04 -36.83
N LEU A 356 -25.08 39.68 -35.58
CA LEU A 356 -24.35 38.45 -35.27
C LEU A 356 -25.26 37.23 -35.38
N LYS A 357 -26.54 37.35 -35.02
CA LYS A 357 -27.54 36.28 -35.23
C LYS A 357 -27.75 36.00 -36.73
N LEU A 358 -27.80 37.04 -37.55
CA LEU A 358 -27.89 36.91 -39.01
C LEU A 358 -26.62 36.30 -39.60
N GLY A 359 -25.44 36.72 -39.11
CA GLY A 359 -24.14 36.17 -39.54
C GLY A 359 -23.98 34.69 -39.21
N LEU A 360 -24.32 34.28 -37.99
CA LEU A 360 -24.33 32.87 -37.56
C LEU A 360 -25.28 32.03 -38.41
N LYS A 361 -26.46 32.56 -38.73
CA LYS A 361 -27.42 31.89 -39.62
C LYS A 361 -26.85 31.66 -41.02
N PHE A 362 -26.23 32.68 -41.63
CA PHE A 362 -25.57 32.52 -42.93
C PHE A 362 -24.38 31.55 -42.90
N MET A 363 -23.63 31.51 -41.79
CA MET A 363 -22.53 30.55 -41.61
C MET A 363 -23.03 29.12 -41.42
N SER A 364 -24.20 28.92 -40.81
CA SER A 364 -24.82 27.60 -40.68
C SER A 364 -25.50 27.12 -41.97
N GLU A 365 -25.92 28.03 -42.84
CA GLU A 365 -26.61 27.69 -44.10
C GLU A 365 -25.65 27.27 -45.22
N GLN A 366 -24.35 27.55 -45.10
CA GLN A 366 -23.34 27.18 -46.10
C GLN A 366 -22.17 26.45 -45.45
N THR A 367 -22.03 25.17 -45.77
CA THR A 367 -20.87 24.41 -45.31
C THR A 367 -19.60 24.90 -46.03
N VAL A 368 -18.44 24.77 -45.37
CA VAL A 368 -17.13 25.11 -45.95
C VAL A 368 -16.87 24.29 -47.23
N GLU A 369 -17.45 23.10 -47.30
CA GLU A 369 -17.36 22.18 -48.44
C GLU A 369 -18.16 22.71 -49.64
N ASP A 370 -19.38 23.21 -49.44
CA ASP A 370 -20.19 23.81 -50.50
C ASP A 370 -19.55 25.08 -51.08
N LEU A 371 -18.90 25.88 -50.23
CA LEU A 371 -18.18 27.09 -50.63
C LEU A 371 -16.92 26.77 -51.44
N LYS A 372 -16.15 25.76 -51.02
CA LYS A 372 -14.99 25.27 -51.79
C LYS A 372 -15.39 24.75 -53.16
N GLN A 373 -16.48 23.99 -53.24
CA GLN A 373 -16.94 23.44 -54.51
C GLN A 373 -17.40 24.52 -55.50
N LYS A 374 -17.90 25.65 -54.99
CA LYS A 374 -18.44 26.76 -55.81
C LYS A 374 -17.41 27.80 -56.21
N TYR A 375 -16.40 28.07 -55.38
CA TYR A 375 -15.46 29.18 -55.59
C TYR A 375 -14.00 28.75 -55.74
N ASP A 376 -13.65 27.51 -55.38
CA ASP A 376 -12.31 26.97 -55.58
C ASP A 376 -12.35 25.51 -56.10
N PRO A 377 -12.80 25.30 -57.35
CA PRO A 377 -12.85 23.96 -57.94
C PRO A 377 -11.46 23.40 -58.32
N ARG A 378 -10.37 24.14 -58.08
CA ARG A 378 -8.99 23.71 -58.41
C ARG A 378 -8.08 23.59 -57.20
N ASN A 379 -8.52 23.99 -56.01
CA ASN A 379 -7.86 23.76 -54.72
C ASN A 379 -6.42 24.30 -54.73
N GLU A 380 -6.26 25.56 -55.13
CA GLU A 380 -4.97 26.30 -55.13
C GLU A 380 -4.85 27.27 -53.95
#